data_AF-X1M120-F1
#
_entry.id   AF-X1M120-F1
#
_cell.length_a   1.000
_cell.length_b   1.000
_cell.length_c   1.000
_cell.angle_alpha   90.00
_cell.angle_beta   90.00
_cell.angle_gamma   90.00
#
_symmetry.space_group_name_H-M   'P 1'
#
loop_
_entity.id
_entity.type
_entity.pdbx_description
1 polymer ?
#
loop_
_entity_poly.entity_id
_entity_poly.type
_entity_poly.pdbx_seq_one_letter_code
_entity_poly.pdbx_strand_id
1 'polypeptide(L)'
;CRNAANKTAEIYGRIDILFNNAGITIRKNAVDLEPEEWDLVLDVSLKGQYLLSKYVIPYMKKGGGGSIINTGSGWSLRGGEKAVSYCAMKGGTLNMTRAMCIDHGKDNIRVNTVCPGDVDTPMLRSECEQLGREYNENFNCRYCFTRQAFSNKELCDPCHECYHG
;
A
#
# COMPACT_ATOMS: atom_id res chain seq x y z
N CYS A 1 5.87 -16.68 2.07
CA CYS A 1 4.71 -16.74 1.14
C CYS A 1 4.21 -18.17 0.89
N ARG A 2 4.94 -19.04 0.18
CA ARG A 2 4.47 -20.42 -0.14
C ARG A 2 3.98 -21.20 1.09
N ASN A 3 4.83 -21.28 2.12
CA ASN A 3 4.49 -21.99 3.36
C ASN A 3 3.21 -21.44 4.02
N ALA A 4 3.01 -20.11 4.01
CA ALA A 4 1.81 -19.49 4.57
C ALA A 4 0.55 -19.87 3.78
N ALA A 5 0.61 -19.86 2.44
CA ALA A 5 -0.50 -20.28 1.59
C ALA A 5 -0.84 -21.77 1.79
N ASN A 6 0.16 -22.64 1.78
CA ASN A 6 -0.02 -24.08 1.99
C ASN A 6 -0.68 -24.37 3.34
N LYS A 7 -0.13 -23.87 4.44
CA LYS A 7 -0.67 -24.09 5.78
C LYS A 7 -2.10 -23.56 5.93
N THR A 8 -2.39 -22.39 5.35
CA THR A 8 -3.75 -21.82 5.38
C THR A 8 -4.73 -22.74 4.64
N ALA A 9 -4.36 -23.21 3.45
CA ALA A 9 -5.20 -24.13 2.68
C ALA A 9 -5.34 -25.51 3.36
N GLU A 10 -4.31 -26.01 4.05
CA GLU A 10 -4.37 -27.25 4.83
C GLU A 10 -5.33 -27.14 6.02
N ILE A 11 -5.31 -26.02 6.74
CA ILE A 11 -6.15 -25.80 7.92
C ILE A 11 -7.61 -25.54 7.54
N TYR A 12 -7.85 -24.73 6.50
CA TYR A 12 -9.19 -24.23 6.18
C TYR A 12 -9.80 -24.84 4.91
N GLY A 13 -9.05 -25.64 4.15
CA GLY A 13 -9.50 -26.30 2.92
C GLY A 13 -9.64 -25.39 1.69
N ARG A 14 -9.77 -24.08 1.88
CA ARG A 14 -9.91 -23.06 0.83
C ARG A 14 -9.29 -21.72 1.25
N ILE A 15 -9.05 -20.85 0.27
CA ILE A 15 -8.64 -19.45 0.51
C ILE A 15 -9.51 -18.55 -0.37
N ASP A 16 -10.36 -17.74 0.26
CA ASP A 16 -11.32 -16.87 -0.44
C ASP A 16 -10.82 -15.45 -0.64
N ILE A 17 -10.07 -14.94 0.35
CA ILE A 17 -9.63 -13.56 0.41
C ILE A 17 -8.15 -13.53 0.75
N LEU A 18 -7.40 -12.76 -0.03
CA LEU A 18 -6.02 -12.37 0.28
C LEU A 18 -5.98 -10.85 0.44
N PHE A 19 -5.54 -10.39 1.61
CA PHE A 19 -5.26 -8.98 1.83
C PHE A 19 -3.76 -8.76 2.03
N ASN A 20 -3.10 -8.20 1.01
CA ASN A 20 -1.70 -7.87 1.08
C ASN A 20 -1.52 -6.47 1.68
N ASN A 21 -1.38 -6.43 3.01
CA ASN A 21 -1.26 -5.19 3.77
C ASN A 21 0.16 -4.81 4.19
N ALA A 22 1.09 -5.77 4.24
CA ALA A 22 2.45 -5.51 4.69
C ALA A 22 3.13 -4.41 3.86
N GLY A 23 3.78 -3.47 4.55
CA GLY A 23 4.52 -2.39 3.92
C GLY A 23 5.40 -1.64 4.91
N ILE A 24 6.35 -0.87 4.36
CA ILE A 24 7.27 0.00 5.09
C ILE A 24 7.50 1.29 4.28
N THR A 25 8.00 2.32 4.95
CA THR A 25 8.37 3.60 4.34
C THR A 25 9.78 4.00 4.75
N ILE A 26 10.59 4.43 3.78
CA ILE A 26 11.90 5.07 4.00
C ILE A 26 11.86 6.46 3.36
N ARG A 27 12.14 7.49 4.17
CA ARG A 27 12.00 8.90 3.81
C ARG A 27 13.29 9.51 3.29
N LYS A 28 13.65 9.22 2.03
CA LYS A 28 14.85 9.76 1.37
C LYS A 28 14.58 10.14 -0.09
N ASN A 29 15.39 11.06 -0.64
CA ASN A 29 15.35 11.40 -2.06
C ASN A 29 16.16 10.36 -2.89
N ALA A 30 16.28 10.56 -4.20
CA ALA A 30 16.97 9.60 -5.08
C ALA A 30 18.49 9.56 -4.91
N VAL A 31 19.11 10.58 -4.31
CA VAL A 31 20.56 10.66 -4.10
C VAL A 31 20.96 10.07 -2.75
N ASP A 32 20.16 10.30 -1.71
CA ASP A 32 20.46 9.90 -0.34
C ASP A 32 20.01 8.45 -0.01
N LEU A 33 19.14 7.87 -0.86
CA LEU A 33 18.60 6.53 -0.67
C LEU A 33 19.62 5.47 -1.13
N GLU A 34 19.95 4.54 -0.23
CA GLU A 34 20.87 3.45 -0.55
C GLU A 34 20.18 2.33 -1.34
N PRO A 35 20.90 1.61 -2.22
CA PRO A 35 20.32 0.50 -2.99
C PRO A 35 19.63 -0.57 -2.13
N GLU A 36 20.20 -0.89 -0.97
CA GLU A 36 19.65 -1.91 -0.06
C GLU A 36 18.33 -1.43 0.59
N GLU A 37 18.19 -0.13 0.84
CA GLU A 37 16.95 0.48 1.36
C GLU A 37 15.86 0.48 0.29
N TRP A 38 16.23 0.76 -0.97
CA TRP A 38 15.34 0.61 -2.11
C TRP A 38 14.82 -0.82 -2.21
N ASP A 39 15.73 -1.79 -2.24
CA ASP A 39 15.41 -3.20 -2.35
C ASP A 39 14.51 -3.66 -1.20
N LEU A 40 14.80 -3.23 0.03
CA LEU A 40 13.97 -3.55 1.20
C LEU A 40 12.51 -3.08 1.04
N VAL A 41 12.29 -1.85 0.60
CA VAL A 41 10.94 -1.27 0.42
C VAL A 41 10.15 -2.04 -0.64
N LEU A 42 10.79 -2.38 -1.77
CA LEU A 42 10.17 -3.14 -2.85
C LEU A 42 9.96 -4.61 -2.45
N ASP A 43 10.92 -5.23 -1.77
CA ASP A 43 10.87 -6.63 -1.39
C ASP A 43 9.75 -6.91 -0.37
N VAL A 44 9.58 -6.04 0.63
CA VAL A 44 8.53 -6.20 1.65
C VAL A 44 7.14 -6.06 1.02
N SER A 45 6.92 -5.02 0.21
CA SER A 45 5.57 -4.67 -0.23
C SER A 45 5.25 -5.22 -1.61
N LEU A 46 6.02 -4.82 -2.63
CA LEU A 46 5.69 -5.11 -4.03
C LEU A 46 5.93 -6.58 -4.38
N LYS A 47 7.14 -7.08 -4.12
CA LYS A 47 7.49 -8.49 -4.33
C LYS A 47 6.74 -9.39 -3.36
N GLY A 48 6.55 -8.96 -2.10
CA GLY A 48 5.74 -9.67 -1.11
C GLY A 48 4.30 -9.91 -1.59
N GLN A 49 3.63 -8.85 -2.05
CA GLN A 49 2.29 -8.89 -2.66
C GLN A 49 2.21 -9.86 -3.85
N TYR A 50 3.16 -9.76 -4.77
CA TYR A 50 3.27 -10.67 -5.90
C TYR A 50 3.44 -12.13 -5.44
N LEU A 51 4.38 -12.39 -4.55
CA LEU A 51 4.69 -13.75 -4.10
C LEU A 51 3.52 -14.38 -3.35
N LEU A 52 2.82 -13.65 -2.48
CA LEU A 52 1.62 -14.17 -1.82
C LEU A 52 0.52 -14.47 -2.84
N SER A 53 0.24 -13.53 -3.76
CA SER A 53 -0.76 -13.72 -4.81
C SER A 53 -0.43 -14.95 -5.68
N LYS A 54 0.83 -15.10 -6.12
CA LYS A 54 1.32 -16.25 -6.88
C LYS A 54 0.99 -17.58 -6.22
N TYR A 55 1.14 -17.68 -4.90
CA TYR A 55 0.89 -18.94 -4.17
C TYR A 55 -0.56 -19.13 -3.76
N VAL A 56 -1.35 -18.06 -3.61
CA VAL A 56 -2.77 -18.13 -3.23
C VAL A 56 -3.69 -18.36 -4.42
N ILE A 57 -3.40 -17.77 -5.59
CA ILE A 57 -4.23 -17.85 -6.79
C ILE A 57 -4.61 -19.31 -7.15
N PRO A 58 -3.70 -20.30 -7.16
CA PRO A 58 -4.08 -21.68 -7.46
C PRO A 58 -5.17 -22.24 -6.52
N TYR A 59 -5.14 -21.87 -5.25
CA TYR A 59 -6.17 -22.28 -4.28
C TYR A 59 -7.49 -21.56 -4.52
N MET A 60 -7.48 -20.26 -4.82
CA MET A 60 -8.68 -19.52 -5.22
C MET A 60 -9.32 -20.11 -6.48
N LYS A 61 -8.52 -20.42 -7.50
CA LYS A 61 -8.98 -21.07 -8.74
C LYS A 61 -9.69 -22.40 -8.44
N LYS A 62 -9.07 -23.25 -7.61
CA LYS A 62 -9.66 -24.53 -7.20
C LYS A 62 -10.96 -24.32 -6.39
N GLY A 63 -11.04 -23.25 -5.60
CA GLY A 63 -12.21 -22.86 -4.82
C GLY A 63 -13.34 -22.18 -5.60
N GLY A 64 -13.18 -21.99 -6.92
CA GLY A 64 -14.18 -21.35 -7.78
C GLY A 64 -14.12 -19.83 -7.85
N GLY A 65 -13.04 -19.21 -7.33
CA GLY A 65 -12.83 -17.77 -7.38
C GLY A 65 -12.26 -17.20 -6.08
N GLY A 66 -12.14 -15.88 -6.03
CA GLY A 66 -11.64 -15.18 -4.83
C GLY A 66 -11.50 -13.67 -4.98
N SER A 67 -10.98 -13.04 -3.93
CA SER A 67 -10.73 -11.60 -3.89
C SER A 67 -9.34 -11.31 -3.35
N ILE A 68 -8.54 -10.58 -4.13
CA ILE A 68 -7.24 -10.06 -3.72
C ILE A 68 -7.37 -8.55 -3.51
N ILE A 69 -6.98 -8.08 -2.33
CA ILE A 69 -6.88 -6.67 -1.98
C ILE A 69 -5.41 -6.34 -1.74
N ASN A 70 -4.92 -5.28 -2.38
CA ASN A 70 -3.57 -4.75 -2.17
C ASN A 70 -3.65 -3.38 -1.50
N THR A 71 -2.80 -3.12 -0.52
CA THR A 71 -2.69 -1.79 0.11
C THR A 71 -1.79 -0.87 -0.73
N GLY A 72 -2.42 0.05 -1.45
CA GLY A 72 -1.80 1.18 -2.13
C GLY A 72 -1.58 2.37 -1.19
N SER A 73 -1.68 3.58 -1.75
CA SER A 73 -1.61 4.86 -1.06
C SER A 73 -2.13 5.96 -2.00
N GLY A 74 -2.48 7.14 -1.49
CA GLY A 74 -2.58 8.34 -2.34
C GLY A 74 -1.34 8.54 -3.22
N TRP A 75 -0.16 8.18 -2.71
CA TRP A 75 1.10 8.22 -3.47
C TRP A 75 1.29 7.06 -4.46
N SER A 76 0.30 6.18 -4.63
CA SER A 76 0.21 5.31 -5.81
C SER A 76 -0.09 6.10 -7.09
N LEU A 77 -0.68 7.29 -6.95
CA LEU A 77 -1.15 8.12 -8.07
C LEU A 77 -0.34 9.42 -8.23
N ARG A 78 0.44 9.80 -7.21
CA ARG A 78 1.24 11.04 -7.16
C ARG A 78 2.57 10.79 -6.48
N GLY A 79 3.55 11.65 -6.74
CA GLY A 79 4.83 11.64 -6.02
C GLY A 79 4.76 12.41 -4.70
N GLY A 80 5.57 12.00 -3.73
CA GLY A 80 5.82 12.73 -2.49
C GLY A 80 7.30 13.11 -2.37
N GLU A 81 7.59 14.23 -1.69
CA GLU A 81 8.96 14.63 -1.36
C GLU A 81 9.65 13.54 -0.52
N LYS A 82 10.94 13.28 -0.74
CA LYS A 82 11.73 12.28 0.03
C LYS A 82 11.02 10.93 0.17
N ALA A 83 10.42 10.43 -0.91
CA ALA A 83 9.58 9.23 -0.88
C ALA A 83 9.80 8.33 -2.11
N VAL A 84 10.97 8.40 -2.75
CA VAL A 84 11.16 7.84 -4.11
C VAL A 84 10.89 6.34 -4.18
N SER A 85 11.43 5.55 -3.24
CA SER A 85 11.18 4.11 -3.15
C SER A 85 9.75 3.78 -2.80
N TYR A 86 9.15 4.54 -1.87
CA TYR A 86 7.76 4.35 -1.48
C TYR A 86 6.78 4.64 -2.62
N CYS A 87 6.97 5.74 -3.35
CA CYS A 87 6.15 6.09 -4.50
C CYS A 87 6.29 5.05 -5.63
N ALA A 88 7.52 4.61 -5.92
CA ALA A 88 7.76 3.55 -6.89
C ALA A 88 7.06 2.24 -6.51
N MET A 89 7.19 1.84 -5.25
CA MET A 89 6.53 0.66 -4.70
C MET A 89 5.00 0.75 -4.76
N LYS A 90 4.41 1.86 -4.30
CA LYS A 90 2.94 2.06 -4.30
C LYS A 90 2.35 2.26 -5.69
N GLY A 91 3.07 2.92 -6.60
CA GLY A 91 2.70 3.01 -8.01
C GLY A 91 2.77 1.65 -8.71
N GLY A 92 3.82 0.88 -8.42
CA GLY A 92 3.99 -0.50 -8.85
C GLY A 92 2.84 -1.40 -8.40
N THR A 93 2.44 -1.31 -7.12
CA THR A 93 1.29 -2.04 -6.58
C THR A 93 0.01 -1.77 -7.37
N LEU A 94 -0.26 -0.50 -7.69
CA LEU A 94 -1.47 -0.12 -8.43
C LEU A 94 -1.48 -0.71 -9.84
N ASN A 95 -0.37 -0.61 -10.58
CA ASN A 95 -0.31 -1.12 -11.94
C ASN A 95 -0.27 -2.66 -11.99
N MET A 96 0.46 -3.28 -11.06
CA MET A 96 0.47 -4.74 -10.89
C MET A 96 -0.92 -5.29 -10.61
N THR A 97 -1.71 -4.60 -9.78
CA THR A 97 -3.10 -5.00 -9.49
C THR A 97 -3.94 -5.07 -10.75
N ARG A 98 -3.81 -4.08 -11.65
CA ARG A 98 -4.53 -4.07 -12.94
C ARG A 98 -4.13 -5.26 -13.81
N ALA A 99 -2.83 -5.55 -13.91
CA ALA A 99 -2.33 -6.70 -14.65
C ALA A 99 -2.89 -8.02 -14.10
N MET A 100 -2.81 -8.25 -12.79
CA MET A 100 -3.36 -9.47 -12.17
C MET A 100 -4.88 -9.59 -12.35
N CYS A 101 -5.61 -8.47 -12.35
CA CYS A 101 -7.05 -8.47 -12.62
C CYS A 101 -7.37 -8.93 -14.04
N ILE A 102 -6.59 -8.49 -15.03
CA ILE A 102 -6.74 -8.91 -16.44
C ILE A 102 -6.44 -10.41 -16.56
N ASP A 103 -5.35 -10.88 -15.94
CA ASP A 103 -4.89 -12.27 -16.06
C ASP A 103 -5.87 -13.27 -15.43
N HIS A 104 -6.47 -12.90 -14.29
CA HIS A 104 -7.25 -13.82 -13.43
C HIS A 104 -8.75 -13.52 -13.35
N GLY A 105 -9.25 -12.49 -14.05
CA GLY A 105 -10.69 -12.21 -14.10
C GLY A 105 -11.50 -13.40 -14.64
N LYS A 106 -10.98 -14.10 -15.66
CA LYS A 106 -11.57 -15.34 -16.20
C LYS A 106 -11.64 -16.50 -15.21
N ASP A 107 -10.83 -16.44 -14.15
CA ASP A 107 -10.79 -17.43 -13.09
C ASP A 107 -11.77 -17.10 -11.93
N ASN A 108 -12.66 -16.12 -12.12
CA ASN A 108 -13.55 -15.57 -11.08
C ASN A 108 -12.77 -14.98 -9.88
N ILE A 109 -11.58 -14.42 -10.14
CA ILE A 109 -10.75 -13.78 -9.13
C ILE A 109 -10.73 -12.27 -9.37
N ARG A 110 -11.23 -11.51 -8.39
CA ARG A 110 -11.18 -10.04 -8.42
C ARG A 110 -9.89 -9.57 -7.76
N VAL A 111 -9.25 -8.55 -8.33
CA VAL A 111 -8.04 -7.95 -7.76
C VAL A 111 -8.21 -6.44 -7.69
N ASN A 112 -8.08 -5.85 -6.51
CA ASN A 112 -8.29 -4.42 -6.28
C ASN A 112 -7.18 -3.81 -5.41
N THR A 113 -6.98 -2.50 -5.54
CA THR A 113 -6.11 -1.71 -4.68
C THR A 113 -6.95 -0.75 -3.86
N VAL A 114 -6.69 -0.67 -2.55
CA VAL A 114 -7.21 0.41 -1.70
C VAL A 114 -6.11 1.45 -1.49
N CYS A 115 -6.43 2.74 -1.61
CA CYS A 115 -5.45 3.83 -1.52
C CYS A 115 -5.76 4.76 -0.35
N PRO A 116 -5.38 4.40 0.89
CA PRO A 116 -5.55 5.29 2.03
C PRO A 116 -4.74 6.59 1.89
N GLY A 117 -5.27 7.65 2.51
CA GLY A 117 -4.47 8.81 2.93
C GLY A 117 -3.70 8.52 4.21
N ASP A 118 -3.30 9.54 4.95
CA ASP A 118 -2.64 9.36 6.24
C ASP A 118 -3.58 8.70 7.24
N VAL A 119 -3.07 7.69 7.93
CA VAL A 119 -3.78 6.93 8.96
C VAL A 119 -2.90 6.91 10.19
N ASP A 120 -3.49 7.21 11.36
CA ASP A 120 -2.75 7.15 12.62
C ASP A 120 -2.30 5.70 12.90
N THR A 121 -1.02 5.45 12.64
CA THR A 121 -0.37 4.16 12.76
C THR A 121 1.08 4.33 13.21
N PRO A 122 1.74 3.28 13.72
CA PRO A 122 3.18 3.31 13.98
C PRO A 122 4.03 3.70 12.76
N MET A 123 3.57 3.37 11.55
CA MET A 123 4.25 3.76 10.30
C MET A 123 4.28 5.29 10.14
N LEU A 124 3.16 5.96 10.35
CA LEU A 124 3.07 7.42 10.28
C LEU A 124 3.97 8.11 11.32
N ARG A 125 4.05 7.56 12.54
CA ARG A 125 4.96 8.03 13.60
C ARG A 125 6.44 7.90 13.17
N SER A 126 6.81 6.75 12.62
CA SER A 126 8.17 6.53 12.09
C SER A 126 8.51 7.50 10.95
N GLU A 127 7.57 7.80 10.05
CA GLU A 127 7.80 8.80 9.00
C GLU A 127 8.05 10.20 9.57
N CYS A 128 7.35 10.57 10.65
CA CYS A 128 7.56 11.83 11.36
C CYS A 128 8.98 11.93 11.92
N GLU A 129 9.45 10.88 12.57
CA GLU A 129 10.80 10.77 13.13
C GLU A 129 11.88 10.84 12.04
N GLN A 130 11.71 10.10 10.94
CA GLN A 130 12.64 10.09 9.81
C GLN A 130 12.78 11.47 9.15
N LEU A 131 11.74 12.30 9.23
CA LEU A 131 11.76 13.67 8.73
C LEU A 131 12.27 14.69 9.75
N GLY A 132 12.65 14.27 10.96
CA GLY A 132 13.10 15.15 12.04
C GLY A 132 11.98 16.05 12.57
N ARG A 133 10.74 15.57 12.60
CA ARG A 133 9.55 16.33 13.01
C ARG A 133 8.95 15.77 14.30
N GLU A 134 8.22 16.62 15.00
CA GLU A 134 7.43 16.24 16.17
C GLU A 134 6.03 15.75 15.76
N TYR A 135 5.63 14.60 16.28
CA TYR A 135 4.31 14.04 16.01
C TYR A 135 3.24 14.78 16.83
N ASN A 136 2.32 15.44 16.14
CA ASN A 136 1.17 16.12 16.73
C ASN A 136 -0.05 15.99 15.81
N GLU A 137 -1.23 16.42 16.26
CA GLU A 137 -2.49 16.32 15.51
C GLU A 137 -2.42 16.99 14.12
N ASN A 138 -1.58 18.02 13.98
CA ASN A 138 -1.35 18.74 12.71
C ASN A 138 -0.46 17.98 11.72
N PHE A 139 0.30 16.97 12.18
CA PHE A 139 1.12 16.13 11.31
C PHE A 139 0.26 15.31 10.35
N ASN A 140 -0.87 14.79 10.84
CA ASN A 140 -1.84 14.01 10.07
C ASN A 140 -2.58 14.86 9.01
N CYS A 141 -2.88 16.13 9.32
CA CYS A 141 -3.61 17.03 8.39
C CYS A 141 -2.64 17.64 7.32
N ARG A 142 -1.30 17.66 7.53
CA ARG A 142 -0.30 18.24 6.60
C ARG A 142 0.04 17.39 5.37
N TYR A 143 0.01 16.07 5.48
CA TYR A 143 0.27 15.16 4.35
C TYR A 143 -1.03 14.65 3.71
N CYS A 144 -2.17 15.05 4.28
CA CYS A 144 -3.50 14.77 3.77
C CYS A 144 -3.56 15.12 2.27
N PHE A 145 -4.06 14.17 1.48
CA PHE A 145 -4.05 14.21 0.01
C PHE A 145 -4.60 15.52 -0.58
N THR A 146 -5.50 16.19 0.15
CA THR A 146 -6.06 17.50 -0.19
C THR A 146 -5.07 18.65 -0.04
N ARG A 147 -4.20 18.70 0.98
CA ARG A 147 -3.17 19.74 1.17
C ARG A 147 -2.03 19.66 0.16
N GLN A 148 -1.70 18.48 -0.36
CA GLN A 148 -0.64 18.32 -1.37
C GLN A 148 -1.09 18.68 -2.80
N ALA A 149 -2.40 18.68 -3.07
CA ALA A 149 -2.94 19.00 -4.38
C ALA A 149 -3.10 20.51 -4.66
N PHE A 150 -3.13 21.34 -3.62
CA PHE A 150 -3.34 22.78 -3.74
C PHE A 150 -2.21 23.55 -3.02
N SER A 151 -1.43 24.33 -3.78
CA SER A 151 -0.35 25.18 -3.25
C SER A 151 -0.84 26.36 -2.39
N ASN A 152 -2.16 26.56 -2.28
CA ASN A 152 -2.75 27.63 -1.50
C ASN A 152 -3.12 27.17 -0.08
N LYS A 153 -2.41 27.74 0.91
CA LYS A 153 -2.60 27.51 2.35
C LYS A 153 -3.99 27.91 2.85
N GLU A 154 -4.71 28.79 2.15
CA GLU A 154 -5.96 29.39 2.65
C GLU A 154 -7.19 28.47 2.55
N LEU A 155 -7.17 27.44 1.70
CA LEU A 155 -8.31 26.53 1.52
C LEU A 155 -8.35 25.37 2.53
N CYS A 156 -7.48 25.38 3.54
CA CYS A 156 -7.16 24.16 4.29
C CYS A 156 -7.19 24.25 5.82
N ASP A 157 -7.82 25.27 6.41
CA ASP A 157 -8.29 25.16 7.80
C ASP A 157 -9.82 25.34 7.84
N PRO A 158 -10.60 24.50 8.57
CA PRO A 158 -10.20 23.42 9.48
C PRO A 158 -10.68 22.02 9.02
N CYS A 159 -9.96 21.01 9.48
CA CYS A 159 -10.32 19.59 9.54
C CYS A 159 -11.63 19.35 10.40
N HIS A 160 -12.71 20.14 10.24
CA HIS A 160 -13.90 20.17 11.12
C HIS A 160 -15.22 19.64 10.52
N GLU A 161 -15.33 19.47 9.19
CA GLU A 161 -16.60 19.05 8.55
C GLU A 161 -16.59 17.64 7.92
N CYS A 162 -15.45 16.95 7.86
CA CYS A 162 -15.36 15.66 7.15
C CYS A 162 -15.81 14.43 7.98
N TYR A 163 -16.39 14.61 9.17
CA TYR A 163 -16.89 13.50 10.02
C TYR A 163 -18.40 13.51 10.29
N HIS A 164 -19.16 14.46 9.75
CA HIS A 164 -20.63 14.41 9.79
C HIS A 164 -21.22 14.76 8.43
N GLY A 165 -21.79 13.75 7.76
CA GLY A 165 -22.47 13.83 6.47
C GLY A 165 -22.63 12.44 5.86
#